data_AF-A0A7Y5BNK5-F1
#
_entry.id   AF-A0A7Y5BNK5-F1
#
_cell.length_a   1.000
_cell.length_b   1.000
_cell.length_c   1.000
_cell.angle_alpha   90.00
_cell.angle_beta   90.00
_cell.angle_gamma   90.00
#
_symmetry.space_group_name_H-M   'P 1'
#
loop_
_entity.id
_entity.type
_entity.pdbx_description
1 polymer ?
#
loop_
_entity_poly.entity_id
_entity_poly.type
_entity_poly.pdbx_seq_one_letter_code
_entity_poly.pdbx_strand_id
1 'polypeptide(L)'
;MMRKTLVALSIVFLLVVIPGCFYSLFFWSPEPRWDQSPDALIISVVPMYQEIDYNYIPDFRVWGDGRIVWVEHLAIGGRKVYEGYLSHDEMEQIIVDFIEADFFKGYELFNNKDYAFDHLDIDLLDVARSELIDRENEEVFALVNLLKQGAGVTAEEYSPERATLHAILLDETSLPKGLIPQYVWPDDQFGYTLSPELVREISSNDLLFAWEIVNSTHPIVESNSEYFWIAITIPGITYFD
;
A
#
# COMPACT_ATOMS: atom_id res chain seq x y z
N MET A 1 -29.90 -7.45 61.39
CA MET A 1 -28.46 -7.18 61.18
C MET A 1 -27.99 -7.51 59.75
N MET A 2 -28.47 -8.58 59.12
CA MET A 2 -28.09 -8.98 57.74
C MET A 2 -28.32 -7.95 56.62
N ARG A 3 -29.33 -7.07 56.74
CA ARG A 3 -29.70 -6.13 55.66
C ARG A 3 -28.67 -5.01 55.43
N LYS A 4 -27.88 -4.65 56.45
CA LYS A 4 -26.82 -3.63 56.33
C LYS A 4 -25.54 -4.19 55.72
N THR A 5 -25.25 -5.47 55.95
CA THR A 5 -24.09 -6.17 55.38
C THR A 5 -24.24 -6.42 53.88
N LEU A 6 -25.46 -6.72 53.41
CA LEU A 6 -25.73 -6.96 51.99
C LEU A 6 -25.58 -5.69 51.12
N VAL A 7 -25.98 -4.54 51.65
CA VAL A 7 -25.87 -3.24 50.96
C VAL A 7 -24.41 -2.77 50.91
N ALA A 8 -23.64 -2.95 51.98
CA ALA A 8 -22.21 -2.62 51.99
C ALA A 8 -21.41 -3.48 51.00
N LEU A 9 -21.73 -4.78 50.87
CA LEU A 9 -21.06 -5.66 49.91
C LEU A 9 -21.36 -5.27 48.45
N SER A 10 -22.59 -4.82 48.17
CA SER A 10 -23.02 -4.41 46.83
C SER A 10 -22.36 -3.10 46.37
N ILE A 11 -22.13 -2.16 47.29
CA ILE A 11 -21.44 -0.88 47.00
C ILE A 11 -19.94 -1.11 46.74
N VAL A 12 -19.29 -2.00 47.49
CA VAL A 12 -17.88 -2.36 47.26
C VAL A 12 -17.71 -3.09 45.93
N PHE A 13 -18.64 -3.96 45.54
CA PHE A 13 -18.60 -4.63 44.24
C PHE A 13 -18.77 -3.65 43.07
N LEU A 14 -19.67 -2.67 43.18
CA LEU A 14 -19.82 -1.60 42.18
C LEU A 14 -18.54 -0.74 42.05
N LEU A 15 -17.87 -0.43 43.16
CA LEU A 15 -16.66 0.41 43.17
C LEU A 15 -15.40 -0.29 42.64
N VAL A 16 -15.39 -1.62 42.51
CA VAL A 16 -14.22 -2.36 41.99
C VAL A 16 -14.45 -2.87 40.57
N VAL A 17 -15.67 -3.31 40.24
CA VAL A 17 -15.99 -3.85 38.90
C VAL A 17 -16.13 -2.74 37.87
N ILE A 18 -16.69 -1.59 38.24
CA ILE A 18 -16.85 -0.46 37.30
C ILE A 18 -15.49 0.12 36.87
N PRO A 19 -14.54 0.43 37.78
CA PRO A 19 -13.24 0.93 37.34
C PRO A 19 -12.43 -0.09 36.54
N GLY A 20 -12.56 -1.39 36.84
CA GLY A 20 -11.89 -2.45 36.07
C GLY A 20 -12.35 -2.51 34.62
N CYS A 21 -13.67 -2.47 34.38
CA CYS A 21 -14.22 -2.43 33.02
C CYS A 21 -13.93 -1.09 32.31
N PHE A 22 -13.89 0.04 33.03
CA PHE A 22 -13.50 1.32 32.45
C PHE A 22 -12.01 1.34 32.08
N TYR A 23 -11.12 0.77 32.90
CA TYR A 23 -9.70 0.73 32.57
C TYR A 23 -9.41 -0.11 31.32
N SER A 24 -10.04 -1.28 31.19
CA SER A 24 -9.84 -2.12 30.00
C SER A 24 -10.36 -1.49 28.70
N LEU A 25 -11.36 -0.59 28.79
CA LEU A 25 -11.91 0.07 27.60
C LEU A 25 -11.10 1.30 27.15
N PHE A 26 -10.41 1.97 28.08
CA PHE A 26 -9.64 3.18 27.77
C PHE A 26 -8.13 2.97 27.64
N PHE A 27 -7.58 1.88 28.18
CA PHE A 27 -6.14 1.59 28.17
C PHE A 27 -5.79 0.32 27.41
N TRP A 28 -6.68 -0.17 26.56
CA TRP A 28 -6.31 -1.22 25.64
C TRP A 28 -5.32 -0.66 24.61
N SER A 29 -4.16 -1.31 24.52
CA SER A 29 -3.14 -1.08 23.51
C SER A 29 -2.88 -2.43 22.86
N PRO A 30 -2.89 -2.51 21.52
CA PRO A 30 -2.53 -3.75 20.86
C PRO A 30 -1.07 -4.11 21.15
N GLU A 31 -0.74 -5.38 21.07
CA GLU A 31 0.64 -5.84 21.14
C GLU A 31 1.30 -5.68 19.76
N PRO A 32 2.59 -5.29 19.67
CA PRO A 32 3.28 -5.13 18.39
C PRO A 32 3.67 -6.49 17.80
N ARG A 33 2.68 -7.36 17.55
CA ARG A 33 2.87 -8.71 17.01
C ARG A 33 2.15 -8.84 15.68
N TRP A 34 2.89 -9.23 14.66
CA TRP A 34 2.39 -9.41 13.29
C TRP A 34 2.70 -10.82 12.78
N ASP A 35 2.07 -11.21 11.67
CA ASP A 35 2.43 -12.44 10.97
C ASP A 35 3.76 -12.23 10.23
N GLN A 36 4.80 -12.97 10.61
CA GLN A 36 6.14 -12.82 10.04
C GLN A 36 6.34 -13.55 8.70
N SER A 37 5.27 -14.12 8.12
CA SER A 37 5.33 -14.76 6.82
C SER A 37 5.67 -13.75 5.72
N PRO A 38 6.53 -14.11 4.73
CA PRO A 38 6.82 -13.25 3.58
C PRO A 38 5.59 -12.93 2.71
N ASP A 39 4.53 -13.74 2.82
CA ASP A 39 3.27 -13.54 2.10
C ASP A 39 2.26 -12.65 2.86
N ALA A 40 2.53 -12.33 4.13
CA ALA A 40 1.62 -11.52 4.94
C ALA A 40 1.86 -10.03 4.66
N LEU A 41 0.88 -9.33 4.10
CA LEU A 41 0.93 -7.87 3.93
C LEU A 41 0.53 -7.20 5.24
N ILE A 42 1.47 -6.50 5.87
CA ILE A 42 1.30 -5.94 7.22
C ILE A 42 0.92 -4.47 7.18
N ILE A 43 1.57 -3.68 6.32
CA ILE A 43 1.32 -2.23 6.21
C ILE A 43 1.18 -1.87 4.74
N SER A 44 0.12 -1.15 4.37
CA SER A 44 -0.01 -0.60 3.02
C SER A 44 -0.71 0.75 3.02
N VAL A 45 -0.39 1.59 2.02
CA VAL A 45 -1.10 2.84 1.79
C VAL A 45 -1.66 2.90 0.36
N VAL A 46 -2.95 3.22 0.22
CA VAL A 46 -3.62 3.31 -1.09
C VAL A 46 -4.49 4.57 -1.18
N PRO A 47 -4.56 5.26 -2.33
CA PRO A 47 -5.38 6.46 -2.50
C PRO A 47 -6.88 6.09 -2.51
N MET A 48 -7.72 6.93 -1.90
CA MET A 48 -9.17 6.70 -1.79
C MET A 48 -9.96 7.05 -3.05
N TYR A 49 -9.62 8.17 -3.70
CA TYR A 49 -10.46 8.81 -4.74
C TYR A 49 -9.75 9.06 -6.06
N GLN A 50 -8.60 8.44 -6.28
CA GLN A 50 -7.94 8.52 -7.57
C GLN A 50 -8.47 7.38 -8.45
N GLU A 51 -8.70 7.67 -9.74
CA GLU A 51 -8.84 6.62 -10.73
C GLU A 51 -7.53 5.84 -10.73
N ILE A 52 -7.58 4.64 -10.14
CA ILE A 52 -6.42 3.78 -10.01
C ILE A 52 -6.10 3.26 -11.42
N ASP A 53 -4.95 3.69 -11.95
CA ASP A 53 -4.38 3.17 -13.19
C ASP A 53 -4.22 1.65 -13.10
N TYR A 54 -4.42 0.93 -14.21
CA TYR A 54 -4.11 -0.50 -14.30
C TYR A 54 -2.66 -0.81 -13.89
N ASN A 55 -1.74 0.14 -14.10
CA ASN A 55 -0.35 0.03 -13.65
C ASN A 55 -0.12 0.52 -12.22
N TYR A 56 -1.14 0.80 -11.42
CA TYR A 56 -0.95 1.40 -10.11
C TYR A 56 -0.23 0.46 -9.14
N ILE A 57 0.82 1.00 -8.52
CA ILE A 57 1.57 0.39 -7.43
C ILE A 57 1.37 1.29 -6.22
N PRO A 58 0.93 0.76 -5.07
CA PRO A 58 0.83 1.51 -3.82
C PRO A 58 2.12 2.24 -3.46
N ASP A 59 2.01 3.44 -2.88
CA ASP A 59 3.20 4.27 -2.58
C ASP A 59 4.18 3.52 -1.67
N PHE A 60 3.67 2.67 -0.78
CA PHE A 60 4.45 1.61 -0.17
C PHE A 60 3.60 0.40 0.23
N ARG A 61 4.28 -0.74 0.38
CA ARG A 61 3.78 -1.98 1.00
C ARG A 61 4.89 -2.59 1.85
N VAL A 62 4.52 -3.12 3.02
CA VAL A 62 5.43 -3.80 3.96
C VAL A 62 4.89 -5.19 4.28
N TRP A 63 5.72 -6.21 4.15
CA TRP A 63 5.38 -7.60 4.41
C TRP A 63 5.93 -8.09 5.75
N GLY A 64 5.43 -9.25 6.19
CA GLY A 64 5.71 -9.84 7.48
C GLY A 64 7.18 -10.16 7.73
N ASP A 65 7.92 -10.48 6.68
CA ASP A 65 9.37 -10.72 6.72
C ASP A 65 10.21 -9.44 6.74
N GLY A 66 9.57 -8.27 6.80
CA GLY A 66 10.21 -6.96 6.80
C GLY A 66 10.51 -6.42 5.40
N ARG A 67 10.17 -7.15 4.33
CA ARG A 67 10.29 -6.63 2.97
C ARG A 67 9.44 -5.38 2.81
N ILE A 68 10.01 -4.32 2.24
CA ILE A 68 9.31 -3.08 1.93
C ILE A 68 9.53 -2.75 0.45
N VAL A 69 8.43 -2.44 -0.24
CA VAL A 69 8.45 -1.92 -1.60
C VAL A 69 7.82 -0.55 -1.58
N TRP A 70 8.45 0.45 -2.21
CA TRP A 70 7.92 1.81 -2.27
C TRP A 70 8.17 2.46 -3.63
N VAL A 71 7.39 3.50 -3.91
CA VAL A 71 7.40 4.22 -5.19
C VAL A 71 7.97 5.61 -4.99
N GLU A 72 9.00 5.95 -5.76
CA GLU A 72 9.48 7.33 -5.93
C GLU A 72 8.87 7.91 -7.20
N HIS A 73 7.99 8.90 -7.06
CA HIS A 73 7.41 9.61 -8.19
C HIS A 73 8.44 10.62 -8.75
N LEU A 74 8.77 10.48 -10.04
CA LEU A 74 9.72 11.35 -10.73
C LEU A 74 9.03 12.62 -11.22
N ALA A 75 9.85 13.65 -11.48
CA ALA A 75 9.35 14.84 -12.16
C ALA A 75 8.72 14.44 -13.51
N ILE A 76 7.55 15.00 -13.81
CA ILE A 76 6.82 14.78 -15.08
C ILE A 76 6.12 13.40 -15.15
N GLY A 77 5.87 12.72 -14.03
CA GLY A 77 4.87 11.64 -13.96
C GLY A 77 5.36 10.22 -14.27
N GLY A 78 6.67 10.01 -14.47
CA GLY A 78 7.27 8.68 -14.37
C GLY A 78 7.48 8.27 -12.91
N ARG A 79 7.93 7.05 -12.67
CA ARG A 79 8.24 6.57 -11.32
C ARG A 79 9.44 5.63 -11.29
N LYS A 80 10.00 5.44 -10.10
CA LYS A 80 10.90 4.35 -9.77
C LYS A 80 10.30 3.55 -8.62
N VAL A 81 10.58 2.26 -8.61
CA VAL A 81 10.13 1.37 -7.54
C VAL A 81 11.38 0.79 -6.90
N TYR A 82 11.40 0.75 -5.58
CA TYR A 82 12.52 0.22 -4.82
C TYR A 82 12.06 -0.91 -3.92
N GLU A 83 12.98 -1.81 -3.62
CA GLU A 83 12.81 -2.86 -2.62
C GLU A 83 13.94 -2.78 -1.59
N GLY A 84 13.58 -3.00 -0.33
CA GLY A 84 14.50 -3.10 0.79
C GLY A 84 13.93 -4.03 1.86
N TYR A 85 14.71 -4.21 2.93
CA TYR A 85 14.31 -5.06 4.05
C TYR A 85 14.55 -4.33 5.37
N LEU A 86 13.48 -4.21 6.15
CA LEU A 86 13.51 -3.83 7.55
C LEU A 86 14.00 -5.02 8.37
N SER A 87 14.91 -4.76 9.30
CA SER A 87 15.21 -5.70 10.37
C SER A 87 13.99 -5.90 11.27
N HIS A 88 14.00 -6.98 12.05
CA HIS A 88 12.94 -7.26 13.01
C HIS A 88 12.71 -6.09 13.98
N ASP A 89 13.79 -5.51 14.51
CA ASP A 89 13.75 -4.39 15.45
C ASP A 89 13.18 -3.12 14.78
N GLU A 90 13.51 -2.87 13.51
CA GLU A 90 12.95 -1.73 12.75
C GLU A 90 11.46 -1.91 12.49
N MET A 91 11.02 -3.13 12.14
CA MET A 91 9.60 -3.45 11.95
C MET A 91 8.81 -3.32 13.26
N GLU A 92 9.34 -3.86 14.36
CA GLU A 92 8.73 -3.72 15.69
C GLU A 92 8.61 -2.25 16.08
N GLN A 93 9.66 -1.46 15.87
CA GLN A 93 9.65 -0.03 16.20
C GLN A 93 8.61 0.73 15.38
N ILE A 94 8.50 0.48 14.07
CA ILE A 94 7.47 1.12 13.22
C ILE A 94 6.06 0.82 13.75
N ILE A 95 5.79 -0.44 14.14
CA ILE A 95 4.49 -0.82 14.69
C ILE A 95 4.24 -0.14 16.03
N VAL A 96 5.23 -0.14 16.93
CA VAL A 96 5.16 0.57 18.22
C VAL A 96 4.87 2.05 18.00
N ASP A 97 5.54 2.69 17.03
CA ASP A 97 5.34 4.10 16.73
C ASP A 97 3.89 4.38 16.26
N PHE A 98 3.28 3.50 15.45
CA PHE A 98 1.86 3.63 15.11
C PHE A 98 0.91 3.44 16.30
N ILE A 99 1.26 2.54 17.22
CA ILE A 99 0.50 2.31 18.45
C ILE A 99 0.57 3.53 19.36
N GLU A 100 1.77 4.10 19.53
CA GLU A 100 2.00 5.30 20.34
C GLU A 100 1.37 6.54 19.71
N ALA A 101 1.32 6.62 18.38
CA ALA A 101 0.63 7.66 17.62
C ALA A 101 -0.91 7.51 17.61
N ASP A 102 -1.46 6.66 18.49
CA ASP A 102 -2.88 6.41 18.70
C ASP A 102 -3.63 5.92 17.45
N PHE A 103 -2.93 5.37 16.45
CA PHE A 103 -3.54 4.89 15.20
C PHE A 103 -4.68 3.92 15.51
N PHE A 104 -4.49 2.98 16.44
CA PHE A 104 -5.48 1.95 16.76
C PHE A 104 -6.63 2.37 17.68
N LYS A 105 -6.63 3.58 18.26
CA LYS A 105 -7.61 3.96 19.29
C LYS A 105 -8.99 4.39 18.79
N GLY A 106 -9.15 4.61 17.49
CA GLY A 106 -10.45 4.99 16.91
C GLY A 106 -10.62 6.50 17.01
N TYR A 107 -10.44 7.24 15.92
CA TYR A 107 -10.89 8.63 15.92
C TYR A 107 -12.39 8.69 15.70
N GLU A 108 -13.05 9.64 16.37
CA GLU A 108 -14.39 10.05 15.99
C GLU A 108 -14.35 10.62 14.57
N LEU A 109 -14.67 9.76 13.61
CA LEU A 109 -14.91 10.14 12.23
C LEU A 109 -15.98 11.25 12.23
N PHE A 110 -15.84 12.24 11.35
CA PHE A 110 -16.86 13.24 10.97
C PHE A 110 -16.81 14.68 11.53
N ASN A 111 -15.75 15.14 12.19
CA ASN A 111 -15.59 16.58 12.45
C ASN A 111 -14.45 17.19 11.62
N ASN A 112 -14.76 17.84 10.49
CA ASN A 112 -13.91 18.81 9.76
C ASN A 112 -12.40 18.49 9.60
N LYS A 113 -12.00 17.23 9.41
CA LYS A 113 -10.58 16.86 9.25
C LYS A 113 -10.07 17.10 7.82
N ASP A 114 -8.82 17.56 7.69
CA ASP A 114 -8.08 17.63 6.41
C ASP A 114 -7.39 16.29 6.14
N TYR A 115 -8.06 15.42 5.37
CA TYR A 115 -7.52 14.11 5.03
C TYR A 115 -6.51 14.19 3.88
N ALA A 116 -5.48 13.35 3.95
CA ALA A 116 -4.50 13.19 2.86
C ALA A 116 -5.06 12.47 1.63
N PHE A 117 -6.32 11.99 1.69
CA PHE A 117 -6.99 11.13 0.69
C PHE A 117 -6.30 9.79 0.45
N ASP A 118 -5.47 9.36 1.39
CA ASP A 118 -4.81 8.06 1.44
C ASP A 118 -5.45 7.20 2.54
N HIS A 119 -5.67 5.93 2.27
CA HIS A 119 -6.03 4.89 3.23
C HIS A 119 -4.78 4.16 3.70
N LEU A 120 -4.57 4.11 5.00
CA LEU A 120 -3.53 3.30 5.65
C LEU A 120 -4.19 2.04 6.22
N ASP A 121 -3.66 0.88 5.85
CA ASP A 121 -4.02 -0.42 6.39
C ASP A 121 -2.85 -0.97 7.22
N ILE A 122 -3.13 -1.42 8.45
CA ILE A 122 -2.18 -2.14 9.31
C ILE A 122 -2.85 -3.40 9.85
N ASP A 123 -2.24 -4.57 9.60
CA ASP A 123 -2.71 -5.89 10.05
C ASP A 123 -1.76 -6.52 11.08
N LEU A 124 -2.19 -6.55 12.34
CA LEU A 124 -1.51 -7.20 13.46
C LEU A 124 -2.28 -8.47 13.86
N LEU A 125 -1.61 -9.39 14.57
CA LEU A 125 -2.20 -10.68 14.94
C LEU A 125 -3.45 -10.56 15.84
N ASP A 126 -3.54 -9.49 16.63
CA ASP A 126 -4.65 -9.23 17.55
C ASP A 126 -5.59 -8.11 17.07
N VAL A 127 -5.17 -7.30 16.10
CA VAL A 127 -5.97 -6.20 15.56
C VAL A 127 -5.59 -5.86 14.12
N ALA A 128 -6.59 -5.64 13.28
CA ALA A 128 -6.42 -5.01 11.98
C ALA A 128 -7.15 -3.67 11.97
N ARG A 129 -6.58 -2.67 11.29
CA ARG A 129 -7.21 -1.37 11.10
C ARG A 129 -6.94 -0.80 9.73
N SER A 130 -8.00 -0.21 9.16
CA SER A 130 -7.98 0.59 7.94
C SER A 130 -8.53 1.97 8.24
N GLU A 131 -7.79 3.03 7.94
CA GLU A 131 -8.25 4.40 8.17
C GLU A 131 -7.71 5.40 7.15
N LEU A 132 -8.47 6.45 6.90
CA LEU A 132 -7.99 7.61 6.16
C LEU A 132 -6.93 8.35 6.96
N ILE A 133 -5.81 8.65 6.31
CA ILE A 133 -4.73 9.40 6.91
C ILE A 133 -5.19 10.84 7.15
N ASP A 134 -5.27 11.19 8.43
CA ASP A 134 -5.56 12.53 8.92
C ASP A 134 -4.26 13.34 9.03
N ARG A 135 -4.16 14.45 8.30
CA ARG A 135 -2.97 15.31 8.36
C ARG A 135 -2.81 16.02 9.71
N GLU A 136 -3.88 16.12 10.50
CA GLU A 136 -3.83 16.68 11.85
C GLU A 136 -3.23 15.69 12.86
N ASN A 137 -3.21 14.39 12.56
CA ASN A 137 -2.37 13.42 13.27
C ASN A 137 -0.95 13.47 12.68
N GLU A 138 -0.18 14.47 13.11
CA GLU A 138 1.18 14.72 12.61
C GLU A 138 2.10 13.50 12.78
N GLU A 139 1.91 12.69 13.83
CA GLU A 139 2.72 11.51 14.12
C GLU A 139 2.46 10.38 13.12
N VAL A 140 1.19 9.99 12.91
CA VAL A 140 0.82 9.01 11.87
C VAL A 140 1.21 9.52 10.49
N PHE A 141 0.97 10.80 10.20
CA PHE A 141 1.33 11.39 8.92
C PHE A 141 2.84 11.37 8.67
N ALA A 142 3.66 11.64 9.70
CA ALA A 142 5.11 11.54 9.62
C ALA A 142 5.58 10.10 9.38
N LEU A 143 5.00 9.11 10.06
CA LEU A 143 5.32 7.69 9.87
C LEU A 143 5.00 7.21 8.46
N VAL A 144 3.85 7.60 7.92
CA VAL A 144 3.48 7.31 6.53
C VAL A 144 4.50 7.93 5.56
N ASN A 145 4.86 9.20 5.76
CA ASN A 145 5.84 9.86 4.89
C ASN A 145 7.23 9.22 4.98
N LEU A 146 7.60 8.71 6.16
CA LEU A 146 8.83 7.93 6.35
C LEU A 146 8.79 6.63 5.53
N LEU A 147 7.67 5.89 5.57
CA LEU A 147 7.48 4.66 4.80
C LEU A 147 7.42 4.91 3.28
N LYS A 148 6.79 6.01 2.83
CA LYS A 148 6.82 6.44 1.42
C LYS A 148 8.25 6.74 0.92
N GLN A 149 9.20 6.95 1.84
CA GLN A 149 10.63 7.16 1.55
C GLN A 149 11.47 5.91 1.82
N GLY A 150 10.85 4.74 2.03
CA GLY A 150 11.54 3.48 2.29
C GLY A 150 12.05 3.32 3.72
N ALA A 151 11.56 4.11 4.68
CA ALA A 151 11.93 4.01 6.10
C ALA A 151 13.44 4.08 6.41
N GLY A 152 14.24 4.66 5.52
CA GLY A 152 15.68 4.80 5.69
C GLY A 152 16.49 3.52 5.47
N VAL A 153 15.88 2.43 5.00
CA VAL A 153 16.63 1.20 4.68
C VAL A 153 17.49 1.38 3.44
N THR A 154 18.52 0.55 3.31
CA THR A 154 19.25 0.45 2.03
C THR A 154 18.38 -0.29 1.02
N ALA A 155 18.28 0.26 -0.19
CA ALA A 155 17.41 -0.27 -1.24
C ALA A 155 18.16 -0.59 -2.53
N GLU A 156 17.54 -1.45 -3.32
CA GLU A 156 17.81 -1.60 -4.74
C GLU A 156 16.56 -1.26 -5.57
N GLU A 157 16.77 -0.95 -6.85
CA GLU A 157 15.66 -0.72 -7.77
C GLU A 157 14.94 -2.06 -8.00
N TYR A 158 13.63 -2.07 -7.76
CA TYR A 158 12.82 -3.26 -7.88
C TYR A 158 12.73 -3.73 -9.34
N SER A 159 12.96 -5.01 -9.55
CA SER A 159 12.93 -5.66 -10.85
C SER A 159 12.04 -6.91 -10.76
N PRO A 160 10.82 -6.91 -11.34
CA PRO A 160 9.92 -8.06 -11.24
C PRO A 160 10.48 -9.26 -12.00
N GLU A 161 10.24 -10.47 -11.48
CA GLU A 161 10.63 -11.72 -12.13
C GLU A 161 9.57 -12.25 -13.12
N ARG A 162 8.29 -11.92 -12.85
CA ARG A 162 7.12 -12.32 -13.64
C ARG A 162 6.03 -11.26 -13.57
N ALA A 163 5.23 -11.17 -14.61
CA ALA A 163 4.01 -10.36 -14.62
C ALA A 163 3.01 -10.88 -15.67
N THR A 164 1.74 -10.49 -15.52
CA THR A 164 0.74 -10.62 -16.58
C THR A 164 0.68 -9.33 -17.38
N LEU A 165 0.97 -9.40 -18.68
CA LEU A 165 0.84 -8.31 -19.64
C LEU A 165 -0.58 -8.21 -20.20
N HIS A 166 -1.11 -7.00 -20.22
CA HIS A 166 -2.33 -6.58 -20.87
C HIS A 166 -2.03 -5.48 -21.89
N ALA A 167 -2.72 -5.50 -23.04
CA ALA A 167 -2.62 -4.43 -24.03
C ALA A 167 -4.01 -3.87 -24.35
N ILE A 168 -4.12 -2.55 -24.29
CA ILE A 168 -5.36 -1.81 -24.55
C ILE A 168 -5.13 -0.96 -25.80
N LEU A 169 -5.84 -1.28 -26.88
CA LEU A 169 -5.75 -0.52 -28.12
C LEU A 169 -6.26 0.90 -27.90
N LEU A 170 -5.44 1.88 -28.30
CA LEU A 170 -5.78 3.29 -28.27
C LEU A 170 -6.27 3.71 -29.65
N ASP A 171 -7.47 4.26 -29.71
CA ASP A 171 -7.92 4.96 -30.90
C ASP A 171 -7.31 6.37 -30.98
N GLU A 172 -7.41 7.00 -32.17
CA GLU A 172 -6.91 8.37 -32.40
C GLU A 172 -7.54 9.41 -31.46
N THR A 173 -8.70 9.12 -30.88
CA THR A 173 -9.40 10.04 -29.96
C THR A 173 -8.94 9.89 -28.52
N SER A 174 -8.36 8.74 -28.17
CA SER A 174 -7.84 8.39 -26.85
C SER A 174 -6.39 8.81 -26.67
N LEU A 175 -5.66 9.00 -27.77
CA LEU A 175 -4.30 9.53 -27.74
C LEU A 175 -4.31 11.03 -27.38
N PRO A 176 -3.53 11.46 -26.37
CA PRO A 176 -3.30 12.87 -26.14
C PRO A 176 -2.77 13.52 -27.42
N LYS A 177 -3.36 14.66 -27.81
CA LYS A 177 -3.00 15.32 -29.07
C LYS A 177 -1.50 15.63 -29.12
N GLY A 178 -0.85 15.14 -30.17
CA GLY A 178 0.58 15.35 -30.39
C GLY A 178 1.49 14.44 -29.56
N LEU A 179 0.94 13.46 -28.84
CA LEU A 179 1.74 12.41 -28.22
C LEU A 179 2.29 11.50 -29.31
N ILE A 180 3.61 11.33 -29.29
CA ILE A 180 4.33 10.34 -30.10
C ILE A 180 4.83 9.28 -29.11
N PRO A 181 4.50 7.99 -29.30
CA PRO A 181 5.03 6.94 -28.43
C PRO A 181 6.55 6.97 -28.44
N GLN A 182 7.14 6.84 -27.24
CA GLN A 182 8.59 6.79 -27.09
C GLN A 182 9.14 5.40 -27.37
N TYR A 183 8.26 4.40 -27.35
CA TYR A 183 8.60 2.98 -27.41
C TYR A 183 7.93 2.30 -28.61
N VAL A 184 8.65 1.35 -29.21
CA VAL A 184 8.15 0.45 -30.23
C VAL A 184 8.28 -0.97 -29.68
N TRP A 185 7.19 -1.74 -29.71
CA TRP A 185 7.16 -3.11 -29.23
C TRP A 185 8.02 -3.99 -30.15
N PRO A 186 9.03 -4.70 -29.61
CA PRO A 186 9.91 -5.57 -30.37
C PRO A 186 9.23 -6.88 -30.83
N ASP A 187 8.20 -6.80 -31.69
CA ASP A 187 7.37 -7.94 -32.12
C ASP A 187 8.22 -9.16 -32.52
N ASP A 188 9.24 -8.94 -33.38
CA ASP A 188 10.14 -9.99 -33.89
C ASP A 188 11.04 -10.59 -32.79
N GLN A 189 11.48 -9.77 -31.83
CA GLN A 189 12.38 -10.21 -30.76
C GLN A 189 11.62 -11.00 -29.69
N PHE A 190 10.39 -10.59 -29.37
CA PHE A 190 9.56 -11.25 -28.38
C PHE A 190 8.75 -12.41 -28.97
N GLY A 191 8.59 -12.44 -30.29
CA GLY A 191 7.86 -13.50 -31.00
C GLY A 191 6.34 -13.36 -30.92
N TYR A 192 5.84 -12.15 -30.64
CA TYR A 192 4.41 -11.82 -30.61
C TYR A 192 4.16 -10.33 -30.80
N THR A 193 3.03 -10.04 -31.40
CA THR A 193 2.49 -8.68 -31.58
C THR A 193 1.46 -8.38 -30.49
N LEU A 194 1.36 -7.12 -30.09
CA LEU A 194 0.30 -6.68 -29.18
C LEU A 194 -1.06 -6.74 -29.87
N SER A 195 -2.10 -7.04 -29.10
CA SER A 195 -3.50 -7.03 -29.56
C SER A 195 -4.43 -6.71 -28.40
N PRO A 196 -5.64 -6.17 -28.63
CA PRO A 196 -6.57 -5.80 -27.56
C PRO A 196 -6.95 -6.96 -26.63
N GLU A 197 -6.92 -8.19 -27.13
CA GLU A 197 -7.25 -9.41 -26.39
C GLU A 197 -6.02 -10.06 -25.72
N LEU A 198 -4.84 -9.44 -25.82
CA LEU A 198 -3.61 -10.00 -25.27
C LEU A 198 -3.67 -9.99 -23.74
N VAL A 199 -3.64 -11.19 -23.17
CA VAL A 199 -3.34 -11.45 -21.76
C VAL A 199 -2.27 -12.53 -21.73
N ARG A 200 -1.07 -12.20 -21.22
CA ARG A 200 0.09 -13.09 -21.32
C ARG A 200 0.99 -12.98 -20.10
N GLU A 201 1.37 -14.13 -19.54
CA GLU A 201 2.50 -14.21 -18.62
C GLU A 201 3.81 -13.89 -19.35
N ILE A 202 4.53 -12.88 -18.87
CA ILE A 202 5.80 -12.41 -19.42
C ILE A 202 6.92 -12.54 -18.38
N SER A 203 8.16 -12.70 -18.84
CA SER A 203 9.33 -12.89 -17.99
C SER A 203 10.62 -12.62 -18.77
N SER A 204 11.72 -12.30 -18.06
CA SER A 204 12.99 -11.98 -18.70
C SER A 204 12.93 -10.68 -19.53
N ASN A 205 13.31 -10.71 -20.82
CA ASN A 205 13.55 -9.49 -21.60
C ASN A 205 12.26 -8.72 -21.94
N ASP A 206 11.14 -9.40 -22.20
CA ASP A 206 9.89 -8.71 -22.48
C ASP A 206 9.31 -8.05 -21.23
N LEU A 207 9.48 -8.67 -20.06
CA LEU A 207 9.18 -8.07 -18.76
C LEU A 207 10.05 -6.85 -18.47
N LEU A 208 11.37 -6.92 -18.67
CA LEU A 208 12.24 -5.76 -18.47
C LEU A 208 11.82 -4.56 -19.34
N PHE A 209 11.48 -4.83 -20.60
CA PHE A 209 11.02 -3.79 -21.52
C PHE A 209 9.64 -3.24 -21.15
N ALA A 210 8.68 -4.11 -20.82
CA ALA A 210 7.36 -3.69 -20.34
C ALA A 210 7.47 -2.89 -19.02
N TRP A 211 8.36 -3.31 -18.11
CA TRP A 211 8.63 -2.64 -16.85
C TRP A 211 9.16 -1.22 -17.04
N GLU A 212 10.08 -1.03 -17.99
CA GLU A 212 10.57 0.32 -18.36
C GLU A 212 9.41 1.21 -18.84
N ILE A 213 8.55 0.69 -19.70
CA ILE A 213 7.43 1.43 -20.28
C ILE A 213 6.40 1.83 -19.21
N VAL A 214 5.97 0.90 -18.35
CA VAL A 214 4.92 1.18 -17.34
C VAL A 214 5.38 2.13 -16.23
N ASN A 215 6.69 2.32 -16.08
CA ASN A 215 7.28 3.29 -15.17
C ASN A 215 7.65 4.62 -15.84
N SER A 216 7.45 4.74 -17.15
CA SER A 216 7.60 6.00 -17.89
C SER A 216 6.38 6.92 -17.68
N THR A 217 6.50 8.19 -18.09
CA THR A 217 5.39 9.16 -18.01
C THR A 217 4.15 8.72 -18.79
N HIS A 218 4.33 7.98 -19.90
CA HIS A 218 3.24 7.56 -20.78
C HIS A 218 3.49 6.10 -21.18
N PRO A 219 2.74 5.13 -20.61
CA PRO A 219 2.93 3.70 -20.86
C PRO A 219 2.35 3.26 -22.21
N ILE A 220 2.70 3.99 -23.27
CA ILE A 220 2.18 3.84 -24.62
C ILE A 220 3.28 3.35 -25.55
N VAL A 221 2.97 2.32 -26.32
CA VAL A 221 3.90 1.64 -27.23
C VAL A 221 3.25 1.44 -28.60
N GLU A 222 4.05 1.54 -29.65
CA GLU A 222 3.65 1.19 -31.02
C GLU A 222 3.91 -0.30 -31.29
N SER A 223 2.93 -1.04 -31.82
CA SER A 223 3.10 -2.42 -32.29
C SER A 223 2.28 -2.58 -33.58
N ASN A 224 2.92 -3.07 -34.66
CA ASN A 224 2.29 -3.22 -35.98
C ASN A 224 1.51 -1.98 -36.48
N SER A 225 2.09 -0.78 -36.32
CA SER A 225 1.48 0.51 -36.69
C SER A 225 0.19 0.89 -35.93
N GLU A 226 -0.09 0.19 -34.84
CA GLU A 226 -1.15 0.53 -33.88
C GLU A 226 -0.53 0.96 -32.54
N TYR A 227 -1.29 1.71 -31.76
CA TYR A 227 -0.83 2.23 -30.48
C TYR A 227 -1.57 1.54 -29.34
N PHE A 228 -0.82 1.08 -28.35
CA PHE A 228 -1.35 0.38 -27.19
C PHE A 228 -0.92 1.09 -25.91
N TRP A 229 -1.85 1.25 -24.97
CA TRP A 229 -1.51 1.37 -23.57
C TRP A 229 -1.24 -0.04 -23.06
N ILE A 230 -0.05 -0.30 -22.52
CA ILE A 230 0.24 -1.58 -21.87
C ILE A 230 0.11 -1.48 -20.36
N ALA A 231 -0.48 -2.51 -19.76
CA ALA A 231 -0.51 -2.68 -18.33
C ALA A 231 0.16 -3.99 -17.93
N ILE A 232 0.83 -4.01 -16.79
CA ILE A 232 1.33 -5.25 -16.20
C ILE A 232 0.77 -5.43 -14.79
N THR A 233 0.43 -6.67 -14.47
CA THR A 233 0.04 -7.10 -13.12
C THR A 233 1.19 -7.90 -12.52
N ILE A 234 1.76 -7.42 -11.42
CA ILE A 234 2.86 -8.08 -10.73
C ILE A 234 2.30 -8.63 -9.41
N PRO A 235 2.30 -9.96 -9.21
CA PRO A 235 1.72 -10.58 -8.04
C PRO A 235 2.23 -9.98 -6.73
N GLY A 236 1.31 -9.59 -5.85
CA GLY A 236 1.59 -8.94 -4.59
C GLY A 236 2.08 -7.49 -4.68
N ILE A 237 2.49 -6.96 -5.84
CA ILE A 237 3.01 -5.59 -5.95
C ILE A 237 1.97 -4.63 -6.52
N THR A 238 1.33 -5.00 -7.63
CA THR A 238 0.27 -4.16 -8.21
C THR A 238 -0.97 -4.18 -7.32
N TYR A 239 -1.78 -3.13 -7.41
CA TYR A 239 -3.01 -3.06 -6.63
C TYR A 239 -4.08 -4.02 -7.13
N PHE A 240 -4.21 -4.13 -8.45
CA PHE A 240 -5.04 -5.14 -9.09
C PHE A 240 -4.18 -6.40 -9.27
N ASP A 241 -4.42 -7.41 -8.46
CA ASP A 241 -3.86 -8.78 -8.54
C ASP A 241 -5.01 -9.77 -8.29
#